data_AF-A0A5C5X865-F1
#
_entry.id   AF-A0A5C5X865-F1
#
_cell.length_a   1.000
_cell.length_b   1.000
_cell.length_c   1.000
_cell.angle_alpha   90.00
_cell.angle_beta   90.00
_cell.angle_gamma   90.00
#
_symmetry.space_group_name_H-M   'P 1'
#
loop_
_entity.id
_entity.type
_entity.pdbx_description
1 polymer ?
#
loop_
_entity_poly.entity_id
_entity_poly.type
_entity_poly.pdbx_seq_one_letter_code
_entity_poly.pdbx_strand_id
1 'polypeptide(L)'
;MSDSEKESFLKRAKRQVKTVVLTLAVAGTIAGAEKAGVLPKGQDPPHAGASEVQWSKWLCTEVCRLDAEVHAEYRLPNGKRVDIYDPAAEICWEVEWCAKADAAFGQAARYAQQTGTTAGVWLLKESEDDEAYLEAILSLDYFEKHGVRIPCRVTKVLDGTTLTIRTARKVE
;
A
#
# COMPACT_ATOMS: atom_id res chain seq x y z
N MET A 1 6.09 25.24 5.32
CA MET A 1 4.68 24.96 5.65
C MET A 1 4.52 25.20 7.14
N SER A 2 3.66 26.15 7.50
CA SER A 2 3.34 26.49 8.88
C SER A 2 2.39 25.45 9.50
N ASP A 3 2.35 25.37 10.83
CA ASP A 3 1.48 24.43 11.54
C ASP A 3 -0.01 24.69 11.25
N SER A 4 -0.37 25.95 10.98
CA SER A 4 -1.69 26.36 10.50
C SER A 4 -2.04 25.77 9.13
N GLU A 5 -1.07 25.70 8.22
CA GLU A 5 -1.26 25.10 6.89
C GLU A 5 -1.38 23.57 7.00
N LYS A 6 -0.60 22.93 7.88
CA LYS A 6 -0.73 21.50 8.19
C LYS A 6 -2.10 21.16 8.79
N GLU A 7 -2.55 21.92 9.77
CA GLU A 7 -3.82 21.64 10.44
C GLU A 7 -5.02 21.86 9.51
N SER A 8 -4.98 22.91 8.68
CA SER A 8 -6.01 23.17 7.67
C SER A 8 -5.96 22.15 6.52
N PHE A 9 -4.78 21.63 6.19
CA PHE A 9 -4.59 20.53 5.24
C PHE A 9 -5.15 19.23 5.80
N LEU A 10 -4.81 18.85 7.03
CA LEU A 10 -5.35 17.67 7.72
C LEU A 10 -6.86 17.73 7.89
N LYS A 11 -7.41 18.92 8.14
CA LYS A 11 -8.87 19.11 8.24
C LYS A 11 -9.55 18.94 6.89
N ARG A 12 -8.91 19.38 5.78
CA ARG A 12 -9.38 19.11 4.41
C ARG A 12 -9.24 17.64 4.03
N ALA A 13 -8.10 17.01 4.32
CA ALA A 13 -7.83 15.59 4.13
C ALA A 13 -8.84 14.73 4.88
N LYS A 14 -9.05 14.96 6.18
CA LYS A 14 -10.10 14.30 6.98
C LYS A 14 -11.49 14.50 6.38
N ARG A 15 -11.78 15.67 5.81
CA ARG A 15 -13.08 15.95 5.16
C ARG A 15 -13.20 15.28 3.79
N GLN A 16 -12.12 15.17 3.02
CA GLN A 16 -12.05 14.48 1.73
C GLN A 16 -12.09 12.96 1.89
N VAL A 17 -11.35 12.40 2.85
CA VAL A 17 -11.51 11.02 3.33
C VAL A 17 -12.94 10.82 3.79
N LYS A 18 -13.50 11.76 4.57
CA LYS A 18 -14.91 11.70 4.97
C LYS A 18 -15.83 11.75 3.76
N THR A 19 -15.54 12.43 2.65
CA THR A 19 -16.33 12.45 1.40
C THR A 19 -16.11 11.22 0.51
N VAL A 20 -14.91 10.63 0.47
CA VAL A 20 -14.63 9.31 -0.12
C VAL A 20 -15.33 8.22 0.71
N VAL A 21 -15.54 8.47 2.00
CA VAL A 21 -16.29 7.64 2.95
C VAL A 21 -17.78 8.05 3.07
N LEU A 22 -18.24 9.20 2.56
CA LEU A 22 -19.64 9.70 2.68
C LEU A 22 -20.51 9.42 1.46
N THR A 23 -20.25 8.30 0.77
CA THR A 23 -21.33 7.46 0.23
C THR A 23 -21.51 6.23 1.13
N LEU A 24 -21.22 6.35 2.42
CA LEU A 24 -21.61 5.40 3.47
C LEU A 24 -22.25 6.22 4.58
N ALA A 25 -23.57 6.34 4.55
CA ALA A 25 -24.31 7.02 5.60
C ALA A 25 -25.30 6.05 6.24
N VAL A 26 -25.05 5.80 7.53
CA VAL A 26 -26.02 5.49 8.59
C VAL A 26 -26.46 4.02 8.73
N ALA A 27 -26.41 3.57 9.99
CA ALA A 27 -27.00 2.36 10.57
C ALA A 27 -26.20 1.05 10.46
N GLY A 28 -25.13 0.94 11.25
CA GLY A 28 -24.45 -0.32 11.50
C GLY A 28 -23.66 -0.82 10.29
N THR A 29 -22.59 -1.56 10.53
CA THR A 29 -21.76 -2.14 9.46
C THR A 29 -20.89 -1.11 8.75
N ILE A 30 -19.58 -1.15 9.01
CA ILE A 30 -18.57 -0.79 7.99
C ILE A 30 -18.68 -1.88 6.91
N ALA A 31 -19.75 -1.82 6.11
CA ALA A 31 -19.97 -2.63 4.91
C ALA A 31 -19.80 -1.69 3.73
N GLY A 32 -18.66 -1.75 3.06
CA GLY A 32 -18.40 -0.89 1.92
C GLY A 32 -16.96 -0.79 1.46
N ALA A 33 -15.97 -1.23 2.24
CA ALA A 33 -14.83 -1.91 1.64
C ALA A 33 -15.37 -3.30 1.30
N GLU A 34 -15.69 -3.57 0.02
CA GLU A 34 -15.85 -4.96 -0.43
C GLU A 34 -14.67 -5.74 0.13
N LYS A 35 -14.92 -6.74 0.99
CA LYS A 35 -13.93 -7.47 1.78
C LYS A 35 -12.61 -7.55 1.03
N ALA A 36 -11.69 -6.63 1.34
CA ALA A 36 -10.30 -6.76 1.00
C ALA A 36 -9.88 -8.08 1.64
N GLY A 37 -9.62 -9.11 0.83
CA GLY A 37 -9.39 -10.46 1.32
C GLY A 37 -8.31 -10.40 2.39
N VAL A 38 -8.71 -10.64 3.64
CA VAL A 38 -7.77 -10.77 4.75
C VAL A 38 -6.95 -12.01 4.43
N LEU A 39 -5.66 -11.83 4.11
CA LEU A 39 -4.78 -12.94 3.81
C LEU A 39 -4.47 -13.71 5.11
N PRO A 40 -4.42 -15.05 5.08
CA PRO A 40 -4.24 -15.87 6.28
C PRO A 40 -2.88 -15.58 6.94
N LYS A 41 -2.88 -15.48 8.27
CA LYS A 41 -1.70 -15.15 9.07
C LYS A 41 -0.67 -16.28 8.99
N GLY A 42 0.57 -15.92 8.66
CA GLY A 42 1.75 -16.79 8.69
C GLY A 42 2.47 -16.78 10.05
N GLN A 43 3.76 -17.12 10.05
CA GLN A 43 4.66 -16.90 11.20
C GLN A 43 4.54 -15.46 11.76
N ASP A 44 4.98 -15.25 13.01
CA ASP A 44 4.91 -13.93 13.64
C ASP A 44 5.58 -12.85 12.76
N PRO A 45 4.94 -11.67 12.60
CA PRO A 45 5.50 -10.60 11.80
C PRO A 45 6.80 -10.07 12.41
N PRO A 46 7.69 -9.46 11.60
CA PRO A 46 8.84 -8.72 12.11
C PRO A 46 8.41 -7.64 13.10
N HIS A 47 9.30 -7.28 14.04
CA HIS A 47 9.04 -6.19 14.97
C HIS A 47 9.05 -4.83 14.24
N ALA A 48 8.46 -3.78 14.83
CA ALA A 48 8.34 -2.46 14.19
C ALA A 48 9.68 -1.86 13.74
N GLY A 49 10.76 -2.04 14.52
CA GLY A 49 12.11 -1.60 14.11
C GLY A 49 12.85 -2.49 13.09
N ALA A 50 12.18 -3.48 12.49
CA ALA A 50 12.81 -4.37 11.52
C ALA A 50 13.02 -3.63 10.18
N SER A 51 14.09 -4.00 9.46
CA SER A 51 14.40 -3.41 8.16
C SER A 51 13.34 -3.74 7.11
N GLU A 52 13.22 -2.87 6.10
CA GLU A 52 12.38 -3.10 4.92
C GLU A 52 12.68 -4.46 4.26
N VAL A 53 13.95 -4.89 4.22
CA VAL A 53 14.35 -6.21 3.69
C VAL A 53 13.75 -7.35 4.51
N GLN A 54 13.77 -7.27 5.84
CA GLN A 54 13.15 -8.28 6.70
C GLN A 54 11.63 -8.36 6.48
N TRP A 55 10.99 -7.20 6.30
CA TRP A 55 9.58 -7.13 5.93
C TRP A 55 9.30 -7.73 4.55
N SER A 56 10.09 -7.39 3.53
CA SER A 56 9.95 -7.92 2.18
C SER A 56 10.07 -9.44 2.15
N LYS A 57 11.06 -10.01 2.87
CA LYS A 57 11.20 -11.46 3.01
C LYS A 57 9.99 -12.09 3.70
N TRP A 58 9.53 -11.52 4.82
CA TRP A 58 8.37 -12.03 5.53
C TRP A 58 7.09 -11.95 4.70
N LEU A 59 6.82 -10.81 4.05
CA LEU A 59 5.66 -10.65 3.17
C LEU A 59 5.70 -11.63 2.00
N CYS A 60 6.89 -11.82 1.40
CA CYS A 60 7.11 -12.77 0.31
C CYS A 60 6.75 -14.20 0.74
N THR A 61 7.27 -14.66 1.88
CA THR A 61 7.04 -16.02 2.38
C THR A 61 5.64 -16.20 2.96
N GLU A 62 5.22 -15.32 3.85
CA GLU A 62 4.04 -15.54 4.68
C GLU A 62 2.75 -15.01 4.04
N VAL A 63 2.85 -14.01 3.18
CA VAL A 63 1.67 -13.41 2.56
C VAL A 63 1.53 -13.85 1.10
N CYS A 64 2.61 -13.78 0.32
CA CYS A 64 2.59 -14.23 -1.07
C CYS A 64 2.78 -15.74 -1.25
N ARG A 65 3.23 -16.45 -0.19
CA ARG A 65 3.54 -17.90 -0.25
C ARG A 65 4.58 -18.23 -1.33
N LEU A 66 5.58 -17.37 -1.45
CA LEU A 66 6.70 -17.49 -2.37
C LEU A 66 7.99 -17.83 -1.62
N ASP A 67 8.97 -18.37 -2.33
CA ASP A 67 10.32 -18.54 -1.80
C ASP A 67 11.03 -17.18 -1.73
N ALA A 68 11.30 -16.69 -0.52
CA ALA A 68 11.92 -15.39 -0.32
C ALA A 68 13.37 -15.33 -0.81
N GLU A 69 14.08 -16.45 -0.90
CA GLU A 69 15.45 -16.46 -1.45
C GLU A 69 15.46 -16.29 -2.98
N VAL A 70 14.30 -16.51 -3.61
CA VAL A 70 14.12 -16.34 -5.06
C VAL A 70 13.39 -15.04 -5.38
N HIS A 71 12.39 -14.67 -4.60
CA HIS A 71 11.42 -13.64 -4.97
C HIS A 71 11.52 -12.34 -4.17
N ALA A 72 12.22 -12.30 -3.03
CA ALA A 72 12.52 -11.05 -2.34
C ALA A 72 13.87 -10.47 -2.81
N GLU A 73 13.98 -9.14 -2.80
CA GLU A 73 15.11 -8.40 -3.39
C GLU A 73 15.42 -8.85 -4.84
N TYR A 74 14.37 -9.21 -5.59
CA TYR A 74 14.47 -9.81 -6.91
C TYR A 74 15.16 -8.89 -7.91
N ARG A 75 16.08 -9.44 -8.69
CA ARG A 75 16.73 -8.74 -9.81
C ARG A 75 16.06 -9.11 -11.12
N LEU A 76 15.51 -8.10 -11.77
CA LEU A 76 14.87 -8.22 -13.06
C LEU A 76 15.89 -8.42 -14.18
N PRO A 77 15.46 -8.89 -15.37
CA PRO A 77 16.36 -9.06 -16.52
C PRO A 77 17.08 -7.78 -16.96
N ASN A 78 16.51 -6.61 -16.68
CA ASN A 78 17.13 -5.30 -16.95
C ASN A 78 18.13 -4.84 -15.86
N GLY A 79 18.43 -5.70 -14.88
CA GLY A 79 19.37 -5.44 -13.79
C GLY A 79 18.81 -4.65 -12.61
N LYS A 80 17.58 -4.12 -12.71
CA LYS A 80 16.94 -3.42 -11.59
C LYS A 80 16.54 -4.39 -10.49
N ARG A 81 16.60 -3.92 -9.24
CA ARG A 81 16.12 -4.65 -8.07
C ARG A 81 14.71 -4.16 -7.70
N VAL A 82 13.83 -5.07 -7.33
CA VAL A 82 12.52 -4.81 -6.71
C VAL A 82 12.43 -5.56 -5.40
N ASP A 83 11.57 -5.12 -4.48
CA ASP A 83 11.53 -5.70 -3.14
C ASP A 83 10.91 -7.08 -3.14
N ILE A 84 9.82 -7.28 -3.90
CA ILE A 84 9.20 -8.59 -4.12
C ILE A 84 8.76 -8.70 -5.58
N TYR A 85 9.05 -9.82 -6.23
CA TYR A 85 8.43 -10.18 -7.50
C TYR A 85 7.43 -11.32 -7.32
N ASP A 86 6.14 -11.05 -7.54
CA ASP A 86 5.06 -12.02 -7.52
C ASP A 86 4.77 -12.50 -8.96
N PRO A 87 5.24 -13.69 -9.36
CA PRO A 87 5.05 -14.21 -10.72
C PRO A 87 3.60 -14.64 -10.99
N ALA A 88 2.82 -14.96 -9.96
CA ALA A 88 1.44 -15.40 -10.14
C ALA A 88 0.51 -14.21 -10.44
N ALA A 89 0.79 -13.06 -9.82
CA ALA A 89 0.09 -11.81 -10.09
C ALA A 89 0.74 -10.97 -11.21
N GLU A 90 1.96 -11.33 -11.63
CA GLU A 90 2.83 -10.53 -12.51
C GLU A 90 3.06 -9.09 -11.98
N ILE A 91 3.26 -8.96 -10.65
CA ILE A 91 3.46 -7.68 -9.97
C ILE A 91 4.85 -7.60 -9.35
N CYS A 92 5.55 -6.51 -9.62
CA CYS A 92 6.72 -6.07 -8.85
C CYS A 92 6.24 -5.17 -7.71
N TRP A 93 6.41 -5.60 -6.47
CA TRP A 93 6.05 -4.82 -5.29
C TRP A 93 7.24 -4.01 -4.79
N GLU A 94 6.99 -2.72 -4.51
CA GLU A 94 7.80 -1.88 -3.66
C GLU A 94 7.23 -1.93 -2.23
N VAL A 95 8.04 -2.29 -1.24
CA VAL A 95 7.64 -2.37 0.17
C VAL A 95 8.12 -1.12 0.88
N GLU A 96 7.21 -0.35 1.47
CA GLU A 96 7.57 0.93 2.09
C GLU A 96 6.63 1.30 3.25
N TRP A 97 7.07 2.16 4.15
CA TRP A 97 6.26 2.71 5.24
C TRP A 97 5.21 3.68 4.73
N CYS A 98 4.03 3.72 5.36
CA CYS A 98 2.97 4.67 5.01
C CYS A 98 3.47 6.12 4.94
N ALA A 99 4.38 6.54 5.83
CA ALA A 99 4.94 7.88 5.89
C ALA A 99 5.74 8.30 4.63
N LYS A 100 6.09 7.35 3.75
CA LYS A 100 6.82 7.61 2.51
C LYS A 100 6.03 7.15 1.28
N ALA A 101 4.73 6.95 1.39
CA ALA A 101 3.90 6.39 0.34
C ALA A 101 3.96 7.18 -0.98
N ASP A 102 4.04 8.52 -0.93
CA ASP A 102 4.20 9.36 -2.13
C ASP A 102 5.42 8.98 -2.98
N ALA A 103 6.56 8.77 -2.31
CA ALA A 103 7.79 8.37 -2.98
C ALA A 103 7.65 6.97 -3.60
N ALA A 104 7.06 6.02 -2.84
CA ALA A 104 6.81 4.66 -3.32
C ALA A 104 5.86 4.63 -4.53
N PHE A 105 4.76 5.39 -4.50
CA PHE A 105 3.83 5.48 -5.62
C PHE A 105 4.48 6.10 -6.86
N GLY A 106 5.27 7.17 -6.69
CA GLY A 106 6.04 7.76 -7.79
C GLY A 106 7.06 6.78 -8.38
N GLN A 107 7.73 6.01 -7.53
CA GLN A 107 8.67 4.97 -7.96
C GLN A 107 7.96 3.84 -8.72
N ALA A 108 6.84 3.33 -8.21
CA ALA A 108 6.05 2.30 -8.87
C ALA A 108 5.52 2.78 -10.22
N ALA A 109 4.95 3.99 -10.29
CA ALA A 109 4.45 4.57 -11.54
C ALA A 109 5.56 4.68 -12.60
N ARG A 110 6.73 5.21 -12.23
CA ARG A 110 7.89 5.31 -13.11
C ARG A 110 8.39 3.93 -13.54
N TYR A 111 8.42 2.97 -12.62
CA TYR A 111 8.90 1.62 -12.89
C TYR A 111 7.98 0.90 -13.89
N ALA A 112 6.66 0.99 -13.70
CA ALA A 112 5.69 0.42 -14.63
C ALA A 112 5.85 1.00 -16.05
N GLN A 113 6.02 2.32 -16.14
CA GLN A 113 6.23 3.00 -17.43
C GLN A 113 7.53 2.56 -18.13
N GLN A 114 8.61 2.35 -17.38
CA GLN A 114 9.92 2.02 -17.95
C GLN A 114 10.09 0.55 -18.34
N THR A 115 9.32 -0.35 -17.71
CA THR A 115 9.53 -1.80 -17.86
C THR A 115 8.36 -2.51 -18.54
N GLY A 116 7.20 -1.85 -18.65
CA GLY A 116 5.97 -2.49 -19.11
C GLY A 116 5.42 -3.54 -18.13
N THR A 117 6.04 -3.70 -16.97
CA THR A 117 5.60 -4.63 -15.92
C THR A 117 4.62 -3.93 -14.98
N THR A 118 3.72 -4.68 -14.34
CA THR A 118 2.87 -4.12 -13.30
C THR A 118 3.71 -3.81 -12.06
N ALA A 119 3.60 -2.59 -11.55
CA ALA A 119 4.28 -2.14 -10.34
C ALA A 119 3.23 -1.85 -9.26
N GLY A 120 3.35 -2.51 -8.12
CA GLY A 120 2.50 -2.29 -6.95
C GLY A 120 3.27 -1.69 -5.78
N VAL A 121 2.54 -1.13 -4.83
CA VAL A 121 3.10 -0.65 -3.56
C VAL A 121 2.49 -1.43 -2.42
N TRP A 122 3.34 -1.85 -1.48
CA TRP A 122 2.96 -2.56 -0.29
C TRP A 122 3.36 -1.75 0.93
N LEU A 123 2.37 -1.15 1.58
CA LEU A 123 2.59 -0.23 2.68
C LEU A 123 2.65 -0.94 4.02
N LEU A 124 3.59 -0.55 4.87
CA LEU A 124 3.68 -0.94 6.26
C LEU A 124 3.01 0.14 7.12
N LYS A 125 1.95 -0.25 7.85
CA LYS A 125 1.22 0.62 8.77
C LYS A 125 1.59 0.29 10.21
N GLU A 126 2.19 1.24 10.90
CA GLU A 126 2.34 1.19 12.35
C GLU A 126 0.99 1.41 13.06
N SER A 127 0.81 0.79 14.23
CA SER A 127 -0.50 0.75 14.90
C SER A 127 -1.04 2.12 15.30
N GLU A 128 -0.17 3.10 15.54
CA GLU A 128 -0.55 4.43 16.05
C GLU A 128 -0.59 5.52 14.96
N ASP A 129 -0.05 5.26 13.77
CA ASP A 129 0.05 6.27 12.71
C ASP A 129 -1.13 6.18 11.72
N ASP A 130 -2.28 6.67 12.16
CA ASP A 130 -3.44 6.83 11.28
C ASP A 130 -3.28 8.00 10.30
N GLU A 131 -2.42 8.98 10.61
CA GLU A 131 -2.21 10.16 9.76
C GLU A 131 -1.47 9.76 8.47
N ALA A 132 -0.31 9.11 8.59
CA ALA A 132 0.45 8.65 7.43
C ALA A 132 -0.33 7.64 6.60
N TYR A 133 -1.11 6.77 7.23
CA TYR A 133 -2.00 5.87 6.51
C TYR A 133 -3.03 6.64 5.68
N LEU A 134 -3.70 7.63 6.26
CA LEU A 134 -4.69 8.43 5.55
C LEU A 134 -4.06 9.25 4.42
N GLU A 135 -2.88 9.82 4.62
CA GLU A 135 -2.12 10.51 3.58
C GLU A 135 -1.78 9.56 2.43
N ALA A 136 -1.31 8.35 2.72
CA ALA A 136 -1.03 7.35 1.69
C ALA A 136 -2.26 6.97 0.86
N ILE A 137 -3.45 6.88 1.47
CA ILE A 137 -4.70 6.64 0.74
C ILE A 137 -5.03 7.82 -0.20
N LEU A 138 -4.81 9.06 0.24
CA LEU A 138 -5.03 10.25 -0.60
C LEU A 138 -4.04 10.31 -1.76
N SER A 139 -2.79 9.93 -1.53
CA SER A 139 -1.77 9.82 -2.57
C SER A 139 -2.16 8.78 -3.63
N LEU A 140 -2.60 7.59 -3.22
CA LEU A 140 -3.08 6.57 -4.14
C LEU A 140 -4.26 7.09 -5.00
N ASP A 141 -5.23 7.74 -4.37
CA ASP A 141 -6.38 8.35 -5.05
C ASP A 141 -5.95 9.44 -6.05
N TYR A 142 -4.93 10.23 -5.73
CA TYR A 142 -4.35 11.18 -6.67
C TYR A 142 -3.80 10.48 -7.92
N PHE A 143 -2.96 9.44 -7.76
CA PHE A 143 -2.40 8.70 -8.90
C PHE A 143 -3.50 8.03 -9.75
N GLU A 144 -4.48 7.39 -9.11
CA GLU A 144 -5.57 6.71 -9.81
C GLU A 144 -6.47 7.68 -10.60
N LYS A 145 -6.75 8.87 -10.05
CA LYS A 145 -7.48 9.94 -10.78
C LYS A 145 -6.74 10.49 -11.99
N HIS A 146 -5.42 10.36 -12.02
CA HIS A 146 -4.59 10.75 -13.17
C HIS A 146 -4.29 9.57 -14.10
N GLY A 147 -5.06 8.48 -14.00
CA GLY A 147 -4.99 7.34 -14.91
C GLY A 147 -3.87 6.35 -14.60
N VAL A 148 -3.13 6.54 -13.50
CA VAL A 148 -2.06 5.63 -13.08
C VAL A 148 -2.65 4.59 -12.14
N ARG A 149 -2.65 3.31 -12.56
CA ARG A 149 -3.13 2.21 -11.72
C ARG A 149 -1.97 1.59 -10.96
N ILE A 150 -2.05 1.63 -9.63
CA ILE A 150 -1.04 1.06 -8.74
C ILE A 150 -1.74 0.06 -7.82
N PRO A 151 -1.56 -1.26 -8.02
CA PRO A 151 -1.97 -2.25 -7.02
C PRO A 151 -1.41 -1.86 -5.65
N CYS A 152 -2.27 -1.75 -4.65
CA CYS A 152 -1.86 -1.31 -3.33
C CYS A 152 -2.29 -2.33 -2.26
N ARG A 153 -1.35 -2.70 -1.40
CA ARG A 153 -1.59 -3.51 -0.19
C ARG A 153 -1.09 -2.76 1.03
N VAL A 154 -1.67 -3.03 2.18
CA VAL A 154 -1.27 -2.45 3.47
C VAL A 154 -1.19 -3.56 4.49
N THR A 155 -0.04 -3.72 5.14
CA THR A 155 0.15 -4.65 6.27
C THR A 155 0.24 -3.87 7.57
N LYS A 156 -0.60 -4.25 8.53
CA LYS A 156 -0.49 -3.77 9.91
C LYS A 156 0.70 -4.47 10.57
N VAL A 157 1.65 -3.68 11.03
CA VAL A 157 2.88 -4.18 11.66
C VAL A 157 2.58 -4.98 12.93
N LEU A 158 1.59 -4.53 13.72
CA LEU A 158 1.25 -5.12 15.01
C LEU A 158 0.87 -6.61 14.92
N ASP A 159 0.15 -6.99 13.87
CA ASP A 159 -0.46 -8.32 13.79
C ASP A 159 -0.26 -9.04 12.45
N GLY A 160 0.41 -8.40 11.48
CA GLY A 160 0.67 -8.94 10.15
C GLY A 160 -0.55 -8.94 9.22
N THR A 161 -1.69 -8.37 9.65
CA THR A 161 -2.91 -8.35 8.84
C THR A 161 -2.68 -7.53 7.59
N THR A 162 -2.88 -8.14 6.43
CA THR A 162 -2.74 -7.48 5.13
C THR A 162 -4.10 -7.22 4.50
N LEU A 163 -4.29 -5.99 4.03
CA LEU A 163 -5.46 -5.53 3.31
C LEU A 163 -5.06 -5.12 1.89
N THR A 164 -5.86 -5.47 0.90
CA THR A 164 -5.76 -4.87 -0.44
C THR A 164 -6.57 -3.59 -0.48
N ILE A 165 -5.95 -2.50 -0.93
CA ILE A 165 -6.60 -1.20 -1.07
C ILE A 165 -7.00 -0.99 -2.52
N ARG A 166 -8.21 -0.48 -2.73
CA ARG A 166 -8.73 -0.02 -4.02
C ARG A 166 -9.46 1.29 -3.79
N THR A 167 -9.21 2.32 -4.60
CA THR A 167 -10.02 3.53 -4.50
C THR A 167 -11.33 3.34 -5.26
N ALA A 168 -12.39 3.96 -4.76
CA ALA A 168 -13.71 3.84 -5.37
C ALA A 168 -13.72 4.57 -6.72
N ARG A 169 -14.01 3.85 -7.81
CA ARG A 169 -14.29 4.51 -9.09
C ARG A 169 -15.64 5.23 -9.01
N LYS A 170 -15.72 6.44 -9.57
CA LYS A 170 -17.00 6.87 -10.14
C LYS A 170 -17.28 5.96 -11.32
N VAL A 171 -18.37 5.19 -11.24
CA VAL A 171 -18.98 4.59 -12.41
C VAL A 171 -19.59 5.76 -13.18
N GLU A 172 -19.02 6.07 -14.33
CA GLU A 172 -19.64 6.98 -15.32
C GLU A 172 -20.73 6.24 -16.10
#